data_AF-A0A4Q5TCU5-F1
#
_entry.id   AF-A0A4Q5TCU5-F1
#
_cell.length_a   1.000
_cell.length_b   1.000
_cell.length_c   1.000
_cell.angle_alpha   90.00
_cell.angle_beta   90.00
_cell.angle_gamma   90.00
#
_symmetry.space_group_name_H-M   'P 1'
#
loop_
_entity.id
_entity.type
_entity.pdbx_description
1 polymer ?
#
loop_
_entity_poly.entity_id
_entity_poly.type
_entity_poly.pdbx_seq_one_letter_code
_entity_poly.pdbx_strand_id
1 'polypeptide(L)'
;MQELAHQYQHIKGWGIDADPNNEPTYPMKRYTGDDHNRLNYERPPLQPADVEVLHSNERPNLSAVFGAANPPEGLSGAIRRYAFRFSEESLKHWFALVLADRVNVLEGIAADIKNDKAPNIFAEMGWGAKWKYNKKGVLIKAGTVAAVTLVLVGLLTASKHKKD
;
A
#
# COMPACT_ATOMS: atom_id res chain seq x y z
N MET A 1 31.07 17.38 -26.81
CA MET A 1 29.68 17.84 -27.08
C MET A 1 29.55 18.60 -28.40
N GLN A 2 30.42 19.58 -28.72
CA GLN A 2 30.31 20.36 -29.97
C GLN A 2 30.46 19.51 -31.25
N GLU A 3 31.35 18.51 -31.23
CA GLU A 3 31.56 17.59 -32.36
C GLU A 3 30.31 16.71 -32.64
N LEU A 4 29.68 16.21 -31.58
CA LEU A 4 28.41 15.46 -31.66
C LEU A 4 27.24 16.36 -32.12
N ALA A 5 27.21 17.62 -31.66
CA ALA A 5 26.17 18.56 -32.06
C ALA A 5 26.15 18.78 -33.58
N HIS A 6 27.33 18.84 -34.23
CA HIS A 6 27.44 18.97 -35.68
C HIS A 6 26.93 17.72 -36.43
N GLN A 7 27.21 16.52 -35.92
CA GLN A 7 26.81 15.25 -36.53
C GLN A 7 25.28 15.05 -36.59
N TYR A 8 24.55 15.60 -35.62
CA TYR A 8 23.10 15.43 -35.47
C TYR A 8 22.26 16.68 -35.80
N GLN A 9 22.83 17.68 -36.48
CA GLN A 9 22.12 18.92 -36.87
C GLN A 9 20.86 18.67 -37.73
N HIS A 10 20.79 17.53 -38.41
CA HIS A 10 19.63 17.12 -39.20
C HIS A 10 18.39 16.78 -38.34
N ILE A 11 18.57 16.52 -37.05
CA ILE A 11 17.48 16.29 -36.09
C ILE A 11 17.04 17.66 -35.56
N LYS A 12 15.85 18.10 -35.94
CA LYS A 12 15.26 19.37 -35.48
C LYS A 12 15.14 19.36 -33.94
N GLY A 13 15.85 20.26 -33.28
CA GLY A 13 15.87 20.39 -31.81
C GLY A 13 16.96 19.60 -31.10
N TRP A 14 17.87 18.94 -31.83
CA TRP A 14 19.01 18.26 -31.20
C TRP A 14 19.92 19.21 -30.44
N GLY A 15 20.21 18.87 -29.18
CA GLY A 15 21.10 19.66 -28.32
C GLY A 15 20.48 20.95 -27.76
N ILE A 16 19.17 21.17 -27.90
CA ILE A 16 18.49 22.35 -27.34
C ILE A 16 18.56 22.39 -25.79
N ASP A 17 18.51 21.22 -25.16
CA ASP A 17 18.65 21.06 -23.70
C ASP A 17 20.11 20.83 -23.27
N ALA A 18 21.07 20.95 -24.19
CA ALA A 18 22.48 20.68 -23.91
C ALA A 18 23.26 21.91 -23.40
N ASP A 19 22.68 23.11 -23.47
CA ASP A 19 23.27 24.30 -22.84
C ASP A 19 23.09 24.20 -21.32
N PRO A 20 24.19 24.14 -20.54
CA PRO A 20 24.12 24.10 -19.08
C PRO A 20 23.44 25.32 -18.45
N ASN A 21 23.34 26.43 -19.19
CA ASN A 21 22.67 27.65 -18.73
C ASN A 21 21.17 27.69 -19.12
N ASN A 22 20.70 26.77 -19.96
CA ASN A 22 19.30 26.68 -20.38
C ASN A 22 18.44 25.96 -19.34
N GLU A 23 18.47 26.47 -18.11
CA GLU A 23 17.63 25.99 -17.02
C GLU A 23 16.54 27.04 -16.70
N PRO A 24 15.29 26.62 -16.39
CA PRO A 24 14.21 27.54 -16.01
C PRO A 24 14.55 28.44 -14.80
N THR A 25 15.54 28.02 -14.01
CA THR A 25 15.97 28.67 -12.77
C THR A 25 17.21 29.56 -12.92
N TYR A 26 17.78 29.68 -14.11
CA TYR A 26 18.89 30.61 -14.39
C TYR A 26 18.38 32.06 -14.52
N PRO A 27 19.04 33.09 -13.95
CA PRO A 27 20.26 33.08 -13.12
C PRO A 27 19.98 33.06 -11.61
N MET A 28 18.73 32.84 -11.18
CA MET A 28 18.32 32.98 -9.77
C MET A 28 18.91 31.90 -8.85
N LYS A 29 19.13 30.68 -9.37
CA LYS A 29 19.67 29.56 -8.60
C LYS A 29 21.21 29.59 -8.58
N ARG A 30 21.80 29.53 -7.38
CA ARG A 30 23.24 29.26 -7.21
C ARG A 30 23.53 27.81 -7.55
N TYR A 31 24.08 27.58 -8.73
CA TYR A 31 24.41 26.25 -9.23
C TYR A 31 25.64 25.67 -8.51
N THR A 32 25.51 24.46 -7.94
CA THR A 32 26.58 23.79 -7.19
C THR A 32 27.26 22.64 -7.95
N GLY A 33 26.90 22.37 -9.20
CA GLY A 33 27.40 21.22 -9.97
C GLY A 33 26.67 19.91 -9.70
N ASP A 34 25.91 19.83 -8.61
CA ASP A 34 25.30 18.58 -8.13
C ASP A 34 24.01 18.22 -8.90
N ASP A 35 23.36 19.20 -9.53
CA ASP A 35 22.11 19.01 -10.24
C ASP A 35 22.23 18.13 -11.50
N HIS A 36 23.41 18.08 -12.13
CA HIS A 36 23.67 17.21 -13.28
C HIS A 36 24.28 15.85 -12.88
N ASN A 37 24.80 15.72 -11.66
CA ASN A 37 25.30 14.43 -11.13
C ASN A 37 24.19 13.49 -10.66
N ARG A 38 22.92 13.92 -10.69
CA ARG A 38 21.75 13.12 -10.31
C ARG A 38 21.63 11.79 -11.08
N LEU A 39 22.15 11.74 -12.30
CA LEU A 39 22.14 10.54 -13.14
C LEU A 39 23.23 9.53 -12.74
N ASN A 40 24.31 9.99 -12.10
CA ASN A 40 25.46 9.19 -11.68
C ASN A 40 25.46 8.97 -10.16
N TYR A 41 24.29 8.68 -9.60
CA TYR A 41 24.17 8.36 -8.18
C TYR A 41 24.40 6.86 -7.95
N GLU A 42 25.28 6.53 -7.01
CA GLU A 42 25.46 5.17 -6.53
C GLU A 42 24.26 4.76 -5.68
N ARG A 43 23.58 3.66 -6.06
CA ARG A 43 22.43 3.19 -5.28
C ARG A 43 22.86 2.86 -3.85
N PRO A 44 22.04 3.22 -2.85
CA PRO A 44 22.35 2.86 -1.47
C PRO A 44 22.35 1.34 -1.31
N PRO A 45 23.11 0.81 -0.34
CA PRO A 45 23.04 -0.61 0.01
C PRO A 45 21.60 -0.97 0.40
N LEU A 46 21.15 -2.14 -0.07
CA LEU A 46 19.84 -2.66 0.29
C LEU A 46 19.90 -3.26 1.70
N GLN A 47 18.87 -3.01 2.51
CA GLN A 47 18.74 -3.72 3.77
C GLN A 47 18.49 -5.23 3.54
N PRO A 48 18.96 -6.12 4.44
CA PRO A 48 18.71 -7.55 4.34
C PRO A 48 17.21 -7.86 4.47
N ALA A 49 16.73 -8.84 3.69
CA ALA A 49 15.34 -9.30 3.72
C ALA A 49 15.24 -10.63 4.47
N ASP A 50 15.11 -10.55 5.79
CA ASP A 50 14.99 -11.74 6.67
C ASP A 50 13.56 -12.31 6.72
N VAL A 51 12.59 -11.57 6.22
CA VAL A 51 11.18 -11.92 6.17
C VAL A 51 10.61 -11.76 4.76
N GLU A 52 9.45 -12.33 4.51
CA GLU A 52 8.74 -12.12 3.23
C GLU A 52 8.32 -10.65 3.11
N VAL A 53 8.82 -9.98 2.06
CA VAL A 53 8.49 -8.57 1.76
C VAL A 53 7.68 -8.55 0.47
N LEU A 54 6.43 -8.12 0.57
CA LEU A 54 5.60 -7.89 -0.60
C LEU A 54 5.90 -6.50 -1.16
N HIS A 55 6.19 -6.43 -2.45
CA HIS A 55 6.53 -5.21 -3.14
C HIS A 55 5.71 -5.05 -4.43
N SER A 56 5.76 -3.84 -4.97
CA SER A 56 5.13 -3.49 -6.24
C SER A 56 5.48 -4.49 -7.33
N ASN A 57 4.49 -5.02 -8.05
CA ASN A 57 4.71 -5.85 -9.23
C ASN A 57 5.24 -5.04 -10.43
N GLU A 58 5.17 -3.71 -10.38
CA GLU A 58 5.69 -2.81 -11.41
C GLU A 58 7.18 -2.50 -11.22
N ARG A 59 7.72 -2.76 -10.02
CA ARG A 59 9.12 -2.52 -9.68
C ARG A 59 9.80 -3.84 -9.34
N PRO A 60 10.78 -4.30 -10.13
CA PRO A 60 11.41 -5.61 -9.91
C PRO A 60 12.31 -5.64 -8.67
N ASN A 61 12.75 -4.49 -8.17
CA ASN A 61 13.67 -4.39 -7.04
C ASN A 61 12.95 -3.95 -5.77
N LEU A 62 13.38 -4.48 -4.63
CA LEU A 62 13.00 -3.97 -3.32
C LEU A 62 13.52 -2.53 -3.12
N SER A 63 12.80 -1.76 -2.32
CA SER A 63 13.29 -0.48 -1.83
C SER A 63 14.50 -0.69 -0.90
N ALA A 64 15.39 0.29 -0.82
CA ALA A 64 16.57 0.21 0.03
C ALA A 64 16.24 -0.02 1.50
N VAL A 65 15.10 0.53 1.94
CA VAL A 65 14.49 0.32 3.25
C VAL A 65 13.00 -0.02 3.05
N PHE A 66 12.51 -1.00 3.79
CA PHE A 66 11.13 -1.49 3.83
C PHE A 66 10.75 -1.87 5.27
N GLY A 67 9.45 -1.89 5.56
CA GLY A 67 8.94 -2.32 6.86
C GLY A 67 8.96 -3.85 7.01
N ALA A 68 9.57 -4.37 8.07
CA ALA A 68 9.65 -5.80 8.37
C ALA A 68 8.91 -6.22 9.66
N ALA A 69 8.26 -5.27 10.35
CA ALA A 69 7.68 -5.50 11.68
C ALA A 69 6.50 -6.50 11.69
N ASN A 70 5.71 -6.53 10.62
CA ASN A 70 4.52 -7.37 10.50
C ASN A 70 4.59 -8.14 9.16
N PRO A 71 5.30 -9.26 9.10
CA PRO A 71 5.37 -10.06 7.88
C PRO A 71 3.98 -10.63 7.51
N PRO A 72 3.75 -10.95 6.22
CA PRO A 72 2.51 -11.55 5.78
C PRO A 72 2.29 -12.96 6.36
N GLU A 73 1.45 -13.07 7.38
CA GLU A 73 1.13 -14.33 8.05
C GLU A 73 -0.37 -14.66 8.00
N GLY A 74 -0.69 -15.95 8.17
CA GLY A 74 -2.08 -16.41 8.22
C GLY A 74 -2.89 -16.17 6.94
N LEU A 75 -4.21 -16.07 7.12
CA LEU A 75 -5.18 -15.76 6.08
C LEU A 75 -5.04 -14.30 5.61
N SER A 76 -4.78 -13.35 6.52
CA SER A 76 -4.56 -11.96 6.10
C SER A 76 -3.32 -11.83 5.20
N GLY A 77 -2.24 -12.56 5.52
CA GLY A 77 -1.05 -12.67 4.68
C GLY A 77 -1.35 -13.27 3.31
N ALA A 78 -2.16 -14.32 3.23
CA ALA A 78 -2.59 -14.89 1.94
C ALA A 78 -3.37 -13.89 1.08
N ILE A 79 -4.25 -13.08 1.69
CA ILE A 79 -4.98 -12.01 0.99
C ILE A 79 -4.01 -10.92 0.52
N ARG A 80 -3.00 -10.54 1.32
CA ARG A 80 -1.96 -9.60 0.89
C ARG A 80 -1.18 -10.16 -0.30
N ARG A 81 -0.70 -11.42 -0.25
CA ARG A 81 -0.04 -12.08 -1.39
C ARG A 81 -0.90 -12.06 -2.65
N TYR A 82 -2.21 -12.22 -2.51
CA TYR A 82 -3.15 -12.09 -3.63
C TYR A 82 -3.25 -10.65 -4.14
N ALA A 83 -3.32 -9.65 -3.26
CA ALA A 83 -3.38 -8.23 -3.61
C ALA A 83 -2.18 -7.79 -4.46
N PHE A 84 -0.96 -8.20 -4.08
CA PHE A 84 0.28 -7.84 -4.78
C PHE A 84 0.48 -8.51 -6.15
N ARG A 85 -0.47 -9.37 -6.60
CA ARG A 85 -0.50 -9.85 -7.99
C ARG A 85 -1.08 -8.81 -8.96
N PHE A 86 -1.82 -7.82 -8.45
CA PHE A 86 -2.44 -6.76 -9.24
C PHE A 86 -1.59 -5.49 -9.16
N SER A 87 -1.63 -4.68 -10.22
CA SER A 87 -1.01 -3.34 -10.25
C SER A 87 -1.58 -2.44 -9.15
N GLU A 88 -0.76 -1.51 -8.68
CA GLU A 88 -1.14 -0.50 -7.67
C GLU A 88 -2.22 0.46 -8.18
N GLU A 89 -2.43 0.57 -9.49
CA GLU A 89 -3.57 1.33 -10.03
C GLU A 89 -4.91 0.60 -9.82
N SER A 90 -4.85 -0.72 -9.62
CA SER A 90 -6.03 -1.57 -9.59
C SER A 90 -6.78 -1.42 -8.27
N LEU A 91 -8.08 -1.14 -8.36
CA LEU A 91 -8.96 -1.17 -7.19
C LEU A 91 -8.92 -2.51 -6.46
N LYS A 92 -8.69 -3.62 -7.17
CA LYS A 92 -8.60 -4.97 -6.58
C LYS A 92 -7.44 -5.06 -5.58
N HIS A 93 -6.31 -4.44 -5.89
CA HIS A 93 -5.15 -4.39 -5.01
C HIS A 93 -5.54 -3.76 -3.67
N TRP A 94 -6.09 -2.54 -3.72
CA TRP A 94 -6.45 -1.78 -2.53
C TRP A 94 -7.59 -2.39 -1.72
N PHE A 95 -8.67 -2.84 -2.37
CA PHE A 95 -9.78 -3.47 -1.66
C PHE A 95 -9.36 -4.78 -0.99
N ALA A 96 -8.47 -5.57 -1.62
CA ALA A 96 -7.92 -6.76 -1.01
C ALA A 96 -7.06 -6.43 0.21
N LEU A 97 -6.22 -5.38 0.16
CA LEU A 97 -5.44 -4.94 1.32
C LEU A 97 -6.33 -4.48 2.49
N VAL A 98 -7.36 -3.67 2.21
CA VAL A 98 -8.32 -3.25 3.25
C VAL A 98 -9.01 -4.46 3.88
N LEU A 99 -9.38 -5.45 3.08
CA LEU A 99 -9.94 -6.70 3.59
C LEU A 99 -8.93 -7.47 4.45
N ALA A 100 -7.68 -7.58 3.99
CA ALA A 100 -6.61 -8.23 4.74
C ALA A 100 -6.43 -7.60 6.13
N ASP A 101 -6.50 -6.27 6.23
CA ASP A 101 -6.38 -5.57 7.51
C ASP A 101 -7.55 -5.89 8.46
N ARG A 102 -8.77 -6.02 7.94
CA ARG A 102 -9.92 -6.47 8.75
C ARG A 102 -9.76 -7.91 9.22
N VAL A 103 -9.27 -8.79 8.35
CA VAL A 103 -9.00 -10.20 8.70
C VAL A 103 -7.90 -10.29 9.75
N ASN A 104 -6.83 -9.52 9.61
CA ASN A 104 -5.70 -9.52 10.55
C ASN A 104 -6.13 -9.15 11.98
N VAL A 105 -7.06 -8.20 12.13
CA VAL A 105 -7.62 -7.87 13.45
C VAL A 105 -8.35 -9.08 14.06
N LEU A 106 -9.13 -9.82 13.27
CA LEU A 106 -9.83 -11.01 13.74
C LEU A 106 -8.86 -12.14 14.09
N GLU A 107 -7.79 -12.32 13.30
CA GLU A 107 -6.72 -13.29 13.58
C GLU A 107 -6.00 -12.96 14.89
N GLY A 108 -5.68 -11.69 15.12
CA GLY A 108 -5.07 -11.22 16.37
C GLY A 108 -5.96 -11.50 17.58
N ILE A 109 -7.25 -11.15 17.52
CA ILE A 109 -8.21 -11.44 18.60
C ILE A 109 -8.31 -12.95 18.86
N ALA A 110 -8.38 -13.77 17.80
CA ALA A 110 -8.43 -15.22 17.93
C ALA A 110 -7.15 -15.79 18.56
N ALA A 111 -5.98 -15.25 18.19
CA ALA A 111 -4.70 -15.62 18.79
C ALA A 111 -4.61 -15.22 20.26
N ASP A 112 -5.09 -14.04 20.63
CA ASP A 112 -5.11 -13.58 22.03
C ASP A 112 -5.99 -14.48 22.90
N ILE A 113 -7.20 -14.78 22.42
CA ILE A 113 -8.11 -15.72 23.10
C ILE A 113 -7.47 -17.10 23.26
N LYS A 114 -6.78 -17.60 22.24
CA LYS A 114 -6.06 -18.89 22.30
C LYS A 114 -4.91 -18.88 23.31
N ASN A 115 -4.29 -17.73 23.54
CA ASN A 115 -3.17 -17.56 24.46
C ASN A 115 -3.62 -17.14 25.89
N ASP A 116 -4.90 -17.38 26.23
CA ASP A 116 -5.53 -17.02 27.51
C ASP A 116 -5.43 -15.53 27.89
N LYS A 117 -5.13 -14.67 26.92
CA LYS A 117 -5.21 -13.22 27.07
C LYS A 117 -6.59 -12.81 26.58
N ALA A 118 -7.53 -12.59 27.49
CA ALA A 118 -8.82 -12.02 27.13
C ALA A 118 -8.65 -10.48 27.00
N PRO A 119 -8.54 -9.91 25.78
CA PRO A 119 -8.47 -8.46 25.63
C PRO A 119 -9.76 -7.83 26.16
N ASN A 120 -9.63 -6.69 26.86
CA ASN A 120 -10.80 -5.96 27.31
C ASN A 120 -11.31 -5.05 26.17
N ILE A 121 -11.78 -5.70 25.09
CA ILE A 121 -12.22 -5.03 23.86
C ILE A 121 -13.28 -3.97 24.15
N PHE A 122 -14.16 -4.23 25.13
CA PHE A 122 -15.21 -3.28 25.53
C PHE A 122 -14.66 -1.98 26.11
N ALA A 123 -13.65 -2.06 26.98
CA ALA A 123 -13.00 -0.89 27.56
C ALA A 123 -12.09 -0.19 26.54
N GLU A 124 -11.26 -0.94 25.82
CA GLU A 124 -10.28 -0.42 24.85
C GLU A 124 -10.95 0.27 23.66
N MET A 125 -12.06 -0.27 23.17
CA MET A 125 -12.82 0.33 22.05
C MET A 125 -13.76 1.46 22.51
N GLY A 126 -13.77 1.79 23.81
CA GLY A 126 -14.57 2.89 24.38
C GLY A 126 -16.07 2.71 24.23
N TRP A 127 -16.59 1.48 24.25
CA TRP A 127 -18.00 1.20 24.03
C TRP A 127 -18.90 1.83 25.10
N GLY A 128 -18.43 1.91 26.36
CA GLY A 128 -19.15 2.59 27.42
C GLY A 128 -19.40 4.08 27.11
N ALA A 129 -18.39 4.78 26.60
CA ALA A 129 -18.54 6.17 26.17
C ALA A 129 -19.45 6.29 24.93
N LYS A 130 -19.28 5.41 23.94
CA LYS A 130 -20.12 5.38 22.74
C LYS A 130 -21.60 5.15 23.08
N TRP A 131 -21.89 4.26 24.03
CA TRP A 131 -23.25 4.03 24.51
C TRP A 131 -23.77 5.18 25.36
N LYS A 132 -22.94 5.86 26.15
CA LYS A 132 -23.40 7.00 26.96
C LYS A 132 -23.71 8.23 26.10
N TYR A 133 -22.84 8.55 25.15
CA TYR A 133 -22.90 9.82 24.39
C TYR A 133 -23.45 9.68 22.96
N ASN A 134 -23.47 8.47 22.37
CA ASN A 134 -23.91 8.27 20.99
C ASN A 134 -24.65 6.93 20.77
N LYS A 135 -25.74 6.70 21.53
CA LYS A 135 -26.58 5.49 21.40
C LYS A 135 -27.10 5.28 19.98
N LYS A 136 -27.57 6.34 19.32
CA LYS A 136 -28.10 6.28 17.95
C LYS A 136 -27.04 5.78 16.97
N GLY A 137 -25.82 6.32 17.03
CA GLY A 137 -24.73 5.88 16.17
C GLY A 137 -24.30 4.43 16.41
N VAL A 138 -24.33 3.96 17.66
CA VAL A 138 -24.06 2.55 17.99
C VAL A 138 -25.14 1.64 17.41
N LEU A 139 -26.42 1.96 17.61
CA LEU A 139 -27.53 1.16 17.11
C LEU A 139 -27.56 1.11 15.58
N ILE A 140 -27.34 2.25 14.90
CA ILE A 140 -27.28 2.30 13.44
C ILE A 140 -26.14 1.43 12.93
N LYS A 141 -24.93 1.52 13.52
CA LYS A 141 -23.79 0.68 13.13
C LYS A 141 -24.04 -0.80 13.36
N ALA A 142 -24.62 -1.16 14.50
CA ALA A 142 -24.97 -2.55 14.78
C ALA A 142 -25.99 -3.08 13.77
N GLY A 143 -27.03 -2.28 13.48
CA GLY A 143 -28.06 -2.62 12.49
C GLY A 143 -27.50 -2.78 11.07
N THR A 144 -26.62 -1.88 10.62
CA THR A 144 -26.02 -1.99 9.28
C THR A 144 -25.12 -3.21 9.15
N VAL A 145 -24.28 -3.49 10.15
CA VAL A 145 -23.44 -4.70 10.16
C VAL A 145 -24.30 -5.96 10.12
N ALA A 146 -25.36 -6.03 10.93
CA ALA A 146 -26.28 -7.18 10.94
C ALA A 146 -26.97 -7.36 9.58
N ALA A 147 -27.48 -6.29 8.98
CA ALA A 147 -28.14 -6.33 7.67
C ALA A 147 -27.19 -6.80 6.56
N VAL A 148 -25.99 -6.22 6.47
CA VAL A 148 -24.98 -6.61 5.46
C VAL A 148 -24.58 -8.07 5.63
N THR A 149 -24.38 -8.52 6.88
CA THR A 149 -24.02 -9.92 7.16
C THR A 149 -25.14 -10.88 6.74
N LEU A 150 -26.40 -10.56 7.05
CA LEU A 150 -27.55 -11.38 6.64
C LEU A 150 -27.66 -11.47 5.11
N VAL A 151 -27.48 -10.35 4.40
CA VAL A 151 -27.51 -10.32 2.92
C VAL A 151 -26.39 -11.18 2.35
N LEU A 152 -25.15 -11.05 2.84
CA LEU A 152 -24.03 -11.86 2.37
C LEU A 152 -24.24 -13.35 2.62
N VAL A 153 -24.69 -13.72 3.82
CA VAL A 153 -25.00 -15.12 4.16
C VAL A 153 -26.12 -15.65 3.26
N GLY A 154 -27.20 -14.88 3.07
CA GLY A 154 -28.30 -15.26 2.20
C GLY A 154 -27.89 -15.46 0.74
N LEU A 155 -27.01 -14.60 0.21
CA LEU A 155 -26.48 -14.76 -1.16
C LEU A 155 -25.60 -16.01 -1.29
N LEU A 156 -24.76 -16.28 -0.29
CA LEU A 156 -23.88 -17.46 -0.29
C LEU A 156 -24.69 -18.76 -0.18
N THR A 157 -25.73 -18.81 0.64
CA THR A 157 -26.59 -19.99 0.77
C THR A 157 -27.49 -20.20 -0.44
N ALA A 158 -28.04 -19.12 -1.02
CA ALA A 158 -28.84 -19.19 -2.25
C ALA A 158 -27.99 -19.62 -3.46
N SER A 159 -26.74 -19.15 -3.57
CA SER A 159 -25.81 -19.59 -4.63
C SER A 159 -25.47 -21.08 -4.52
N LYS A 160 -25.48 -21.64 -3.30
CA LYS A 160 -25.18 -23.05 -3.07
C LYS A 160 -26.37 -23.92 -3.51
N HIS A 161 -27.59 -23.50 -3.19
CA HIS A 161 -28.82 -24.21 -3.59
C HIS A 161 -29.06 -24.21 -5.12
N LYS A 162 -28.58 -23.19 -5.85
CA LYS A 162 -28.75 -23.12 -7.31
C LYS A 162 -27.75 -23.99 -8.09
N LYS A 163 -26.80 -24.62 -7.39
CA LYS A 163 -25.72 -25.45 -7.97
C LYS A 163 -26.00 -26.95 -7.79
N ASP A 164 -27.03 -27.29 -7.02
CA ASP A 164 -27.64 -28.62 -6.87
C ASP A 164 -28.86 -28.71 -7.79
#